data_AF-A0A3B8SUZ5-F1
#
_entry.id   AF-A0A3B8SUZ5-F1
#
_cell.length_a   1.000
_cell.length_b   1.000
_cell.length_c   1.000
_cell.angle_alpha   90.00
_cell.angle_beta   90.00
_cell.angle_gamma   90.00
#
_symmetry.space_group_name_H-M   'P 1'
#
loop_
_entity.id
_entity.type
_entity.pdbx_description
1 polymer ?
#
loop_
_entity_poly.entity_id
_entity_poly.type
_entity_poly.pdbx_seq_one_letter_code
_entity_poly.pdbx_strand_id
1 'polypeptide(L)'
;MEEIIRGTSCYANAHSGNLVSITGDGGNAWGFYGNAYKKLAPSWKLYEYWRDNPDNLSDIELIEYYIREYYYHRLVNLKAEELLLRLKEKFGTNIILLCHELPSESPIMTKEHFCHRRLDADFIELETGIIIPEIGISKEGIVSTYEQPDYKPILKKVMKR
;
A
#
# COMPACT_ATOMS: atom_id res chain seq x y z
N MET A 1 6.83 0.48 22.06
CA MET A 1 6.61 -0.71 21.21
C MET A 1 7.63 -0.64 20.10
N GLU A 2 8.23 -1.77 19.71
CA GLU A 2 9.07 -1.80 18.51
C GLU A 2 8.22 -1.46 17.27
N GLU A 3 8.72 -0.56 16.43
CA GLU A 3 8.07 -0.19 15.17
C GLU A 3 8.16 -1.36 14.18
N ILE A 4 7.03 -2.04 13.92
CA ILE A 4 6.99 -3.19 12.99
C ILE A 4 7.10 -2.70 11.55
N ILE A 5 6.29 -1.70 11.19
CA ILE A 5 6.32 -1.04 9.87
C ILE A 5 6.83 0.37 10.08
N ARG A 6 7.94 0.70 9.40
CA ARG A 6 8.55 2.03 9.42
C ARG A 6 7.92 2.98 8.39
N GLY A 7 7.38 2.42 7.30
CA GLY A 7 6.75 3.22 6.26
C GLY A 7 6.39 2.43 5.00
N THR A 8 5.88 3.13 4.01
CA THR A 8 5.69 2.66 2.64
C THR A 8 6.70 3.34 1.71
N SER A 9 7.05 2.69 0.59
CA SER A 9 7.88 3.31 -0.44
C SER A 9 7.67 2.69 -1.83
N CYS A 10 8.28 3.29 -2.85
CA CYS A 10 8.33 2.73 -4.20
C CYS A 10 9.70 2.11 -4.49
N TYR A 11 9.73 1.18 -5.45
CA TYR A 11 11.00 0.56 -5.90
C TYR A 11 12.04 1.59 -6.36
N ALA A 12 11.61 2.75 -6.86
CA ALA A 12 12.49 3.82 -7.31
C ALA A 12 13.06 4.67 -6.16
N ASN A 13 12.42 4.70 -4.99
CA ASN A 13 12.77 5.62 -3.91
C ASN A 13 13.38 4.93 -2.68
N ALA A 14 13.21 3.62 -2.51
CA ALA A 14 13.81 2.87 -1.40
C ALA A 14 14.88 1.89 -1.89
N HIS A 15 16.15 2.21 -1.61
CA HIS A 15 17.30 1.41 -2.03
C HIS A 15 18.01 0.66 -0.90
N SER A 16 17.59 0.87 0.35
CA SER A 16 18.15 0.19 1.52
C SER A 16 17.11 0.03 2.63
N GLY A 17 17.39 -0.85 3.60
CA GLY A 17 16.47 -1.15 4.72
C GLY A 17 15.77 -2.50 4.60
N ASN A 18 14.75 -2.72 5.43
CA ASN A 18 13.97 -3.96 5.44
C ASN A 18 12.82 -3.89 4.43
N LEU A 19 13.14 -4.13 3.16
CA LEU A 19 12.25 -3.94 2.03
C LEU A 19 11.37 -5.17 1.80
N VAL A 20 10.04 -4.98 1.74
CA VAL A 20 9.07 -6.05 1.49
C VAL A 20 8.08 -5.64 0.40
N SER A 21 8.15 -6.30 -0.76
CA SER A 21 7.19 -6.09 -1.85
C SER A 21 5.80 -6.61 -1.50
N ILE A 22 4.76 -5.84 -1.85
CA ILE A 22 3.36 -6.27 -1.75
C ILE A 22 2.69 -6.50 -3.11
N THR A 23 3.45 -6.47 -4.21
CA THR A 23 2.90 -6.75 -5.56
C THR A 23 2.74 -8.24 -5.82
N GLY A 24 1.86 -8.60 -6.76
CA GLY A 24 1.57 -10.01 -7.09
C GLY A 24 2.76 -10.78 -7.67
N ASP A 25 3.61 -10.10 -8.44
CA ASP A 25 4.86 -10.64 -8.97
C ASP A 25 6.00 -10.64 -7.93
N GLY A 26 5.86 -9.87 -6.84
CA GLY A 26 6.90 -9.67 -5.83
C GLY A 26 7.93 -8.61 -6.19
N GLY A 27 7.65 -7.76 -7.19
CA GLY A 27 8.52 -6.67 -7.64
C GLY A 27 9.44 -7.03 -8.81
N ASN A 28 9.35 -8.26 -9.31
CA ASN A 28 10.21 -8.78 -10.38
C ASN A 28 10.14 -7.94 -11.66
N ALA A 29 8.97 -7.45 -12.06
CA ALA A 29 8.79 -6.58 -13.22
C ALA A 29 9.57 -5.25 -13.10
N TRP A 30 9.92 -4.86 -11.87
CA TRP A 30 10.67 -3.65 -11.55
C TRP A 30 12.09 -3.94 -11.03
N GLY A 31 12.59 -5.16 -11.26
CA GLY A 31 13.96 -5.55 -10.90
C GLY A 31 14.20 -5.72 -9.40
N PHE A 32 13.14 -5.78 -8.58
CA PHE A 32 13.24 -6.09 -7.17
C PHE A 32 13.10 -7.61 -6.94
N TYR A 33 14.09 -8.21 -6.29
CA TYR A 33 14.17 -9.66 -6.04
C TYR A 33 14.30 -9.99 -4.54
N GLY A 34 13.72 -9.14 -3.68
CA GLY A 34 13.80 -9.27 -2.23
C GLY A 34 12.60 -9.98 -1.60
N ASN A 35 12.36 -9.71 -0.32
CA ASN A 35 11.23 -10.26 0.41
C ASN A 35 9.90 -9.79 -0.19
N ALA A 36 8.90 -10.67 -0.21
CA ALA A 36 7.57 -10.35 -0.71
C ALA A 36 6.44 -10.92 0.17
N TYR A 37 5.39 -10.13 0.34
CA TYR A 37 4.15 -10.47 1.02
C TYR A 37 2.94 -10.30 0.09
N LYS A 38 2.86 -11.21 -0.91
CA LYS A 38 1.86 -11.21 -1.99
C LYS A 38 0.39 -11.32 -1.54
N LYS A 39 0.12 -11.56 -0.26
CA LYS A 39 -1.25 -11.65 0.28
C LYS A 39 -1.95 -10.29 0.29
N LEU A 40 -1.19 -9.19 0.30
CA LEU A 40 -1.71 -7.83 0.13
C LEU A 40 -1.86 -7.45 -1.35
N ALA A 41 -1.37 -8.24 -2.31
CA ALA A 41 -1.54 -7.87 -3.71
C ALA A 41 -3.03 -7.87 -4.13
N PRO A 42 -3.49 -6.88 -4.92
CA PRO A 42 -4.81 -6.91 -5.53
C PRO A 42 -4.96 -8.15 -6.42
N SER A 43 -6.20 -8.59 -6.64
CA SER A 43 -6.45 -9.65 -7.62
C SER A 43 -6.17 -9.13 -9.03
N TRP A 44 -5.77 -10.03 -9.94
CA TRP A 44 -5.56 -9.67 -11.33
C TRP A 44 -6.82 -9.05 -11.96
N LYS A 45 -8.00 -9.61 -11.67
CA LYS A 45 -9.29 -9.10 -12.15
C LYS A 45 -9.56 -7.66 -11.70
N LEU A 46 -9.23 -7.32 -10.44
CA LEU A 46 -9.40 -5.96 -9.94
C LEU A 46 -8.43 -5.00 -10.64
N TYR A 47 -7.18 -5.42 -10.84
CA TYR A 47 -6.19 -4.65 -11.57
C TYR A 47 -6.58 -4.41 -13.04
N GLU A 48 -7.11 -5.43 -13.73
CA GLU A 48 -7.62 -5.28 -15.10
C GLU A 48 -8.76 -4.26 -15.17
N TYR A 49 -9.73 -4.37 -14.27
CA TYR A 49 -10.83 -3.40 -14.20
C TYR A 49 -10.32 -1.97 -13.96
N TRP A 50 -9.40 -1.80 -13.01
CA TRP A 50 -8.76 -0.51 -12.73
C TRP A 50 -8.05 0.08 -13.95
N ARG A 51 -7.24 -0.75 -14.63
CA ARG A 51 -6.48 -0.36 -15.81
C ARG A 51 -7.42 0.07 -16.92
N ASP A 52 -8.38 -0.78 -17.26
CA ASP A 52 -9.20 -0.66 -18.46
C ASP A 52 -10.39 0.30 -18.27
N ASN A 53 -10.87 0.49 -17.03
CA ASN A 53 -12.03 1.31 -16.68
C ASN A 53 -13.20 1.14 -17.68
N PRO A 54 -13.72 -0.08 -17.87
CA PRO A 54 -14.64 -0.40 -18.96
C PRO A 54 -15.96 0.38 -18.90
N ASP A 55 -16.35 0.80 -17.70
CA ASP A 55 -17.58 1.56 -17.45
C ASP A 55 -17.38 3.08 -17.58
N ASN A 56 -16.16 3.53 -17.95
CA ASN A 56 -15.79 4.95 -18.06
C ASN A 56 -16.12 5.78 -16.82
N LEU A 57 -15.87 5.20 -15.64
CA LEU A 57 -16.04 5.90 -14.36
C LEU A 57 -15.10 7.11 -14.29
N SER A 58 -15.54 8.17 -13.60
CA SER A 58 -14.62 9.25 -13.21
C SER A 58 -13.52 8.72 -12.27
N ASP A 59 -12.42 9.45 -12.14
CA ASP A 59 -11.31 9.06 -11.26
C ASP A 59 -11.76 8.74 -9.83
N ILE A 60 -12.62 9.58 -9.25
CA ILE A 60 -13.13 9.37 -7.89
C ILE A 60 -14.02 8.12 -7.82
N GLU A 61 -14.91 7.92 -8.78
CA GLU A 61 -15.77 6.72 -8.82
C GLU A 61 -14.94 5.44 -8.99
N LEU A 62 -13.88 5.49 -9.80
CA LEU A 62 -12.97 4.37 -10.02
C LEU A 62 -12.15 4.07 -8.76
N ILE A 63 -11.66 5.09 -8.05
CA ILE A 63 -10.97 4.94 -6.76
C ILE A 63 -11.90 4.35 -5.70
N GLU A 64 -13.11 4.88 -5.57
CA GLU A 64 -14.11 4.35 -4.63
C GLU A 64 -14.48 2.90 -4.95
N TYR A 65 -14.64 2.57 -6.24
CA TYR A 65 -14.84 1.20 -6.70
C TYR A 65 -13.67 0.30 -6.30
N TYR A 66 -12.42 0.72 -6.60
CA TYR A 66 -11.24 -0.07 -6.30
C TYR A 66 -11.11 -0.34 -4.79
N ILE A 67 -11.23 0.69 -3.97
CA ILE A 67 -11.10 0.59 -2.52
C ILE A 67 -12.16 -0.37 -1.97
N ARG A 68 -13.41 -0.26 -2.45
CA ARG A 68 -14.51 -1.14 -2.04
C ARG A 68 -14.24 -2.60 -2.40
N GLU A 69 -13.92 -2.88 -3.65
CA GLU A 69 -13.65 -4.25 -4.10
C GLU A 69 -12.42 -4.82 -3.39
N TYR A 70 -11.32 -4.08 -3.33
CA TYR A 70 -10.12 -4.51 -2.63
C TYR A 70 -10.40 -4.82 -1.17
N TYR A 71 -11.17 -3.97 -0.48
CA TYR A 71 -11.57 -4.22 0.90
C TYR A 71 -12.31 -5.56 1.05
N TYR A 72 -13.37 -5.79 0.25
CA TYR A 72 -14.15 -7.03 0.37
C TYR A 72 -13.39 -8.29 -0.02
N HIS A 73 -12.49 -8.21 -1.00
CA HIS A 73 -11.72 -9.38 -1.45
C HIS A 73 -10.47 -9.65 -0.60
N ARG A 74 -9.91 -8.64 0.07
CA ARG A 74 -8.62 -8.75 0.78
C ARG A 74 -8.65 -8.34 2.25
N LEU A 75 -9.23 -7.19 2.56
CA LEU A 75 -9.08 -6.57 3.88
C LEU A 75 -10.15 -6.99 4.89
N VAL A 76 -11.38 -7.27 4.47
CA VAL A 76 -12.52 -7.54 5.38
C VAL A 76 -12.28 -8.71 6.34
N ASN A 77 -11.51 -9.71 5.90
CA ASN A 77 -11.17 -10.89 6.70
C ASN A 77 -9.78 -10.80 7.36
N LEU A 78 -9.11 -9.65 7.23
CA LEU A 78 -7.77 -9.41 7.74
C LEU A 78 -7.88 -8.54 8.99
N LYS A 79 -7.32 -9.01 10.11
CA LYS A 79 -7.12 -8.16 11.29
C LYS A 79 -5.74 -7.52 11.20
N ALA A 80 -5.67 -6.20 11.30
CA ALA A 80 -4.42 -5.49 11.15
C ALA A 80 -3.36 -5.90 12.20
N GLU A 81 -3.75 -6.13 13.45
CA GLU A 81 -2.84 -6.63 14.49
C GLU A 81 -2.25 -8.01 14.15
N GLU A 82 -3.08 -8.94 13.68
CA GLU A 82 -2.61 -10.27 13.26
C GLU A 82 -1.68 -10.17 12.03
N LEU A 83 -1.96 -9.24 11.11
CA LEU A 83 -1.07 -8.96 9.97
C LEU A 83 0.27 -8.43 10.46
N LEU A 84 0.29 -7.46 11.37
CA LEU A 84 1.53 -6.89 11.92
C LEU A 84 2.37 -7.97 12.60
N LEU A 85 1.76 -8.84 13.41
CA LEU A 85 2.47 -9.97 14.03
C LEU A 85 3.06 -10.92 12.98
N ARG A 86 2.28 -11.30 11.96
CA ARG A 86 2.77 -12.16 10.86
C ARG A 86 3.90 -11.52 10.07
N LEU A 87 3.82 -10.21 9.80
CA LEU A 87 4.89 -9.46 9.15
C LEU A 87 6.15 -9.46 10.02
N LYS A 88 6.01 -9.22 11.33
CA LYS A 88 7.11 -9.27 12.29
C LYS A 88 7.78 -10.64 12.34
N GLU A 89 7.00 -11.71 12.47
CA GLU A 89 7.51 -13.08 12.51
C GLU A 89 8.27 -13.46 11.24
N LYS A 90 7.80 -12.98 10.08
CA LYS A 90 8.36 -13.36 8.79
C LYS A 90 9.55 -12.51 8.36
N PHE A 91 9.52 -11.21 8.67
CA PHE A 91 10.47 -10.23 8.12
C PHE A 91 11.17 -9.36 9.18
N GLY A 92 10.82 -9.49 10.46
CA GLY A 92 11.37 -8.67 11.54
C GLY A 92 10.68 -7.30 11.67
N THR A 93 11.40 -6.32 12.18
CA THR A 93 10.88 -4.96 12.46
C THR A 93 11.39 -3.94 11.43
N ASN A 94 10.92 -2.69 11.52
CA ASN A 94 11.27 -1.59 10.62
C ASN A 94 11.00 -1.89 9.13
N ILE A 95 9.95 -2.66 8.85
CA ILE A 95 9.55 -3.07 7.49
C ILE A 95 9.15 -1.84 6.68
N ILE A 96 9.54 -1.84 5.41
CA ILE A 96 9.14 -0.86 4.41
C ILE A 96 8.37 -1.60 3.33
N LEU A 97 7.06 -1.33 3.24
CA LEU A 97 6.20 -1.97 2.25
C LEU A 97 6.39 -1.31 0.88
N LEU A 98 6.72 -2.12 -0.13
CA LEU A 98 7.05 -1.66 -1.47
C LEU A 98 5.97 -1.98 -2.50
N CYS A 99 5.70 -0.98 -3.34
CA CYS A 99 4.97 -1.13 -4.59
C CYS A 99 5.64 -0.29 -5.70
N HIS A 100 5.02 -0.21 -6.87
CA HIS A 100 5.62 0.39 -8.06
C HIS A 100 5.18 1.82 -8.33
N GLU A 101 3.99 2.20 -7.87
CA GLU A 101 3.47 3.54 -8.02
C GLU A 101 4.45 4.51 -7.34
N LEU A 102 4.75 5.62 -8.02
CA LEU A 102 5.52 6.69 -7.38
C LEU A 102 4.69 7.29 -6.25
N PRO A 103 5.33 7.83 -5.20
CA PRO A 103 4.59 8.61 -4.23
C PRO A 103 3.85 9.73 -4.96
N SER A 104 2.57 9.90 -4.65
CA SER A 104 1.88 11.10 -5.08
C SER A 104 2.63 12.31 -4.51
N GLU A 105 3.14 13.20 -5.35
CA GLU A 105 3.73 14.47 -4.90
C GLU A 105 2.64 15.46 -4.43
N SER A 106 1.42 14.96 -4.21
CA SER A 106 0.23 15.75 -3.93
C SER A 106 -0.81 14.93 -3.12
N PRO A 107 -1.65 15.57 -2.30
CA PRO A 107 -2.79 14.89 -1.67
C PRO A 107 -3.97 14.63 -2.64
N ILE A 108 -3.79 14.95 -3.93
CA ILE A 108 -4.83 14.80 -4.96
C ILE A 108 -5.20 13.32 -5.14
N MET A 109 -6.50 13.03 -5.14
CA MET A 109 -7.05 11.72 -5.47
C MET A 109 -7.46 11.67 -6.95
N THR A 110 -6.54 11.23 -7.81
CA THR A 110 -6.80 10.90 -9.22
C THR A 110 -6.30 9.50 -9.54
N LYS A 111 -6.70 8.94 -10.68
CA LYS A 111 -6.25 7.61 -11.13
C LYS A 111 -4.71 7.55 -11.23
N GLU A 112 -4.09 8.63 -11.68
CA GLU A 112 -2.63 8.76 -11.83
C GLU A 112 -1.89 8.73 -10.49
N HIS A 113 -2.47 9.33 -9.45
CA HIS A 113 -1.87 9.42 -8.11
C HIS A 113 -2.34 8.30 -7.17
N PHE A 114 -3.19 7.39 -7.64
CA PHE A 114 -3.71 6.32 -6.82
C PHE A 114 -2.61 5.31 -6.46
N CYS A 115 -2.53 4.92 -5.19
CA CYS A 115 -1.47 4.09 -4.68
C CYS A 115 -2.00 2.95 -3.80
N HIS A 116 -1.86 1.72 -4.27
CA HIS A 116 -2.33 0.54 -3.52
C HIS A 116 -1.66 0.39 -2.14
N ARG A 117 -0.35 0.67 -2.03
CA ARG A 117 0.34 0.58 -0.72
C ARG A 117 -0.17 1.60 0.29
N ARG A 118 -0.58 2.80 -0.17
CA ARG A 118 -1.19 3.82 0.70
C ARG A 118 -2.54 3.36 1.22
N LEU A 119 -3.32 2.66 0.39
CA LEU A 119 -4.57 2.02 0.81
C LEU A 119 -4.35 0.98 1.92
N ASP A 120 -3.36 0.11 1.79
CA ASP A 120 -3.02 -0.85 2.86
C ASP A 120 -2.55 -0.14 4.13
N ALA A 121 -1.71 0.88 3.99
CA ALA A 121 -1.23 1.67 5.11
C ALA A 121 -2.40 2.34 5.85
N ASP A 122 -3.30 3.03 5.14
CA ASP A 122 -4.47 3.67 5.74
C ASP A 122 -5.39 2.68 6.46
N PHE A 123 -5.56 1.47 5.91
CA PHE A 123 -6.31 0.42 6.59
C PHE A 123 -5.64 0.00 7.91
N ILE A 124 -4.33 -0.22 7.92
CA ILE A 124 -3.60 -0.60 9.13
C ILE A 124 -3.64 0.53 10.17
N GLU A 125 -3.43 1.78 9.74
CA GLU A 125 -3.51 2.95 10.60
C GLU A 125 -4.90 3.09 11.25
N LEU A 126 -5.97 2.84 10.50
CA LEU A 126 -7.34 2.90 11.03
C LEU A 126 -7.62 1.85 12.09
N GLU A 127 -7.17 0.62 11.86
CA GLU A 127 -7.45 -0.51 12.76
C GLU A 127 -6.57 -0.51 14.01
N THR A 128 -5.38 0.10 13.96
CA THR A 128 -4.36 -0.02 15.03
C THR A 128 -3.95 1.31 15.66
N GLY A 129 -4.24 2.44 15.01
CA GLY A 129 -3.82 3.77 15.44
C GLY A 129 -2.33 4.08 15.23
N ILE A 130 -1.55 3.17 14.63
CA ILE A 130 -0.18 3.49 14.21
C ILE A 130 -0.19 4.48 13.04
N ILE A 131 0.94 5.10 12.76
CA ILE A 131 1.13 5.98 11.59
C ILE A 131 2.21 5.36 10.72
N ILE A 132 1.93 5.25 9.42
CA ILE A 132 2.80 4.64 8.41
C ILE A 132 3.05 5.71 7.34
N PRO A 133 4.17 6.46 7.42
CA PRO A 133 4.48 7.49 6.43
C PRO A 133 4.93 6.87 5.11
N GLU A 134 4.82 7.65 4.03
CA GLU A 134 5.55 7.37 2.80
C GLU A 134 6.96 7.95 2.90
N ILE A 135 7.97 7.12 2.64
CA ILE A 135 9.37 7.48 2.79
C ILE A 135 10.19 7.18 1.54
N GLY A 136 11.28 7.92 1.36
CA GLY A 136 12.37 7.59 0.45
C GLY A 136 13.63 7.29 1.24
N ILE A 137 14.46 6.39 0.73
CA ILE A 137 15.72 6.02 1.36
C ILE A 137 16.81 5.97 0.29
N SER A 138 17.72 6.95 0.36
CA SER A 138 18.87 7.01 -0.55
C SER A 138 19.83 5.83 -0.33
N LYS A 139 20.81 5.67 -1.23
CA LYS A 139 21.84 4.64 -1.10
C LYS A 139 22.71 4.84 0.16
N GLU A 140 22.85 6.09 0.59
CA GLU A 140 23.57 6.52 1.79
C GLU A 140 22.70 6.38 3.06
N GLY A 141 21.44 5.94 2.93
CA GLY A 141 20.51 5.74 4.05
C GLY A 141 19.79 7.00 4.51
N ILE A 142 19.86 8.10 3.75
CA ILE A 142 19.15 9.34 4.07
C ILE A 142 17.66 9.15 3.83
N VAL A 143 16.84 9.50 4.82
CA VAL A 143 15.38 9.34 4.76
C VAL A 143 14.71 10.65 4.38
N SER A 144 13.86 10.59 3.36
CA SER A 144 12.90 11.64 3.01
C SER A 144 11.47 11.16 3.28
N THR A 145 10.52 12.09 3.37
CA THR A 145 9.09 11.81 3.54
C THR A 145 8.31 12.48 2.42
N TYR A 146 7.24 11.85 1.96
CA TYR A 146 6.38 12.36 0.90
C TYR A 146 4.94 12.50 1.40
N GLU A 147 4.23 13.50 0.89
CA GLU A 147 2.78 13.58 1.06
C GLU A 147 2.11 12.41 0.34
N GLN A 148 0.89 12.05 0.76
CA GLN A 148 0.09 11.04 0.10
C GLN A 148 -1.39 11.40 0.18
N PRO A 149 -2.22 10.92 -0.75
CA PRO A 149 -3.66 10.98 -0.61
C PRO A 149 -4.13 10.21 0.64
N ASP A 150 -5.17 10.72 1.30
CA ASP A 150 -5.80 10.08 2.46
C ASP A 150 -7.04 9.30 2.04
N TYR A 151 -6.95 7.98 2.00
CA TYR A 151 -8.07 7.09 1.67
C TYR A 151 -8.93 6.72 2.88
N LYS A 152 -8.53 7.11 4.09
CA LYS A 152 -9.26 6.78 5.32
C LYS A 152 -10.74 7.18 5.29
N PRO A 153 -11.16 8.34 4.73
CA PRO A 153 -12.57 8.69 4.65
C PRO A 153 -13.38 7.68 3.81
N ILE A 154 -12.83 7.16 2.72
CA ILE A 154 -13.47 6.16 1.86
C ILE A 154 -13.51 4.81 2.57
N LEU A 155 -12.38 4.37 3.15
CA LEU A 155 -12.29 3.15 3.94
C LEU A 155 -13.31 3.11 5.08
N LYS A 156 -13.43 4.19 5.87
CA LYS A 156 -14.42 4.30 6.95
C LYS A 156 -15.86 4.14 6.46
N LYS A 157 -16.19 4.58 5.24
CA LYS A 157 -17.52 4.38 4.65
C LYS A 157 -17.75 2.92 4.27
N VAL A 158 -16.72 2.24 3.73
CA VAL A 158 -16.79 0.84 3.33
C VAL A 158 -16.84 -0.10 4.53
N MET A 159 -16.03 0.14 5.56
CA MET A 159 -15.94 -0.70 6.77
C MET A 159 -17.21 -0.67 7.66
N LYS A 160 -18.03 0.38 7.54
CA LYS A 160 -19.28 0.54 8.30
C LYS A 160 -20.49 -0.12 7.63
N ARG A 161 -20.35 -0.63 6.41
CA ARG A 161 -21.42 -1.27 5.64
C ARG A 161 -21.35 -2.78 5.78
#